data_AF-A0A662HTZ7-F1
#
_entry.id   AF-A0A662HTZ7-F1
#
_cell.length_a   1.000
_cell.length_b   1.000
_cell.length_c   1.000
_cell.angle_alpha   90.00
_cell.angle_beta   90.00
_cell.angle_gamma   90.00
#
_symmetry.space_group_name_H-M   'P 1'
#
loop_
_entity.id
_entity.type
_entity.pdbx_description
1 polymer ?
#
loop_
_entity_poly.entity_id
_entity_poly.type
_entity_poly.pdbx_seq_one_letter_code
_entity_poly.pdbx_strand_id
1 'polypeptide(L)'
;MGRKNPTSKSLGNMIASTFNKYKLQVAISMIFLLLWLIFFAMNPEGFSDPATYAAITSVAPFTIIPALSLTYVIISGEIDLSFPSVMALGGW
;
A
#
# COMPACT_ATOMS: atom_id res chain seq x y z
N MET A 1 -9.56 -16.09 53.08
CA MET A 1 -9.59 -16.62 51.70
C MET A 1 -9.85 -15.45 50.75
N GLY A 2 -8.81 -14.66 50.43
CA GLY A 2 -8.94 -13.45 49.62
C GLY A 2 -8.96 -13.77 48.13
N ARG A 3 -10.09 -13.53 47.45
CA ARG A 3 -10.17 -13.63 45.99
C ARG A 3 -9.25 -12.57 45.38
N LYS A 4 -8.17 -13.02 44.72
CA LYS A 4 -7.34 -12.17 43.87
C LYS A 4 -8.23 -11.67 42.71
N ASN A 5 -8.50 -10.37 42.66
CA ASN A 5 -9.25 -9.75 41.57
C ASN A 5 -8.55 -9.98 40.23
N PRO A 6 -9.29 -10.35 39.17
CA PRO A 6 -8.70 -10.64 37.87
C PRO A 6 -8.35 -9.31 37.17
N THR A 7 -7.09 -9.19 36.77
CA THR A 7 -6.66 -8.47 35.57
C THR A 7 -7.05 -6.99 35.44
N SER A 8 -6.41 -6.12 36.21
CA SER A 8 -6.17 -4.75 35.73
C SER A 8 -5.05 -4.81 34.70
N LYS A 9 -5.41 -4.98 33.42
CA LYS A 9 -4.44 -4.81 32.33
C LYS A 9 -4.09 -3.32 32.27
N SER A 10 -2.93 -2.97 32.84
CA SER A 10 -2.32 -1.65 32.66
C SER A 10 -2.29 -1.30 31.17
N LEU A 11 -2.73 -0.09 30.81
CA LEU A 11 -2.75 0.41 29.43
C LEU A 11 -1.41 0.20 28.71
N GLY A 12 -0.29 0.36 29.42
CA GLY A 12 1.05 0.13 28.88
C GLY A 12 1.29 -1.32 28.45
N ASN A 13 0.80 -2.30 29.22
CA ASN A 13 0.92 -3.71 28.87
C ASN A 13 0.03 -4.08 27.67
N MET A 14 -1.11 -3.38 27.53
CA MET A 14 -1.99 -3.55 26.38
C MET A 14 -1.32 -3.03 25.10
N ILE A 15 -0.75 -1.81 25.13
CA ILE A 15 -0.02 -1.21 24.01
C ILE A 15 1.18 -2.09 23.63
N ALA A 16 1.99 -2.51 24.60
CA ALA A 16 3.14 -3.37 24.35
C ALA A 16 2.74 -4.71 23.75
N SER A 17 1.63 -5.31 24.21
CA SER A 17 1.12 -6.57 23.64
C SER A 17 0.62 -6.39 22.20
N THR A 18 -0.04 -5.28 21.90
CA THR A 18 -0.53 -4.93 20.56
C THR A 18 0.65 -4.68 19.60
N PHE A 19 1.67 -3.95 20.05
CA PHE A 19 2.88 -3.69 19.28
C PHE A 19 3.63 -4.99 18.96
N ASN A 20 3.74 -5.90 19.94
CA ASN A 20 4.34 -7.21 19.72
C ASN A 20 3.53 -8.10 18.77
N LYS A 21 2.20 -7.96 18.76
CA LYS A 21 1.31 -8.71 17.86
C LYS A 21 1.40 -8.21 16.41
N TYR A 22 1.57 -6.90 16.21
CA TYR A 22 1.52 -6.26 14.89
C TYR A 22 2.87 -5.69 14.43
N LYS A 23 3.99 -6.23 14.90
CA LYS A 23 5.35 -5.73 14.60
C LYS A 23 5.58 -5.45 13.12
N LEU A 24 5.17 -6.38 12.25
CA LEU A 24 5.36 -6.24 10.81
C LEU A 24 4.51 -5.10 10.23
N GLN A 25 3.24 -5.01 10.62
CA GLN A 25 2.36 -3.93 10.17
C GLN A 25 2.87 -2.57 10.63
N VAL A 26 3.29 -2.47 11.89
CA VAL A 26 3.91 -1.25 12.42
C VAL A 26 5.18 -0.88 11.65
N ALA A 27 6.05 -1.85 11.36
CA ALA A 27 7.27 -1.60 10.60
C ALA A 27 6.97 -1.10 9.18
N ILE A 28 6.04 -1.75 8.46
CA ILE A 28 5.64 -1.34 7.10
C ILE A 28 5.01 0.06 7.14
N SER A 29 4.09 0.33 8.07
CA SER A 29 3.48 1.66 8.21
C SER A 29 4.51 2.74 8.56
N MET A 30 5.50 2.44 9.40
CA MET A 30 6.58 3.37 9.71
C MET A 30 7.42 3.69 8.47
N ILE A 31 7.81 2.69 7.69
CA ILE A 31 8.58 2.88 6.44
C ILE A 31 7.77 3.71 5.45
N PHE A 32 6.48 3.38 5.28
CA PHE A 32 5.57 4.15 4.44
C PHE A 32 5.53 5.62 4.85
N LEU A 33 5.30 5.91 6.13
CA LEU A 33 5.24 7.28 6.64
C LEU A 33 6.56 8.02 6.45
N LEU A 34 7.70 7.37 6.66
CA LEU A 34 9.02 7.96 6.44
C LEU A 34 9.23 8.36 4.98
N LEU A 35 8.97 7.43 4.05
CA LEU A 35 9.12 7.71 2.62
C LEU A 35 8.15 8.81 2.18
N TRP A 36 6.90 8.74 2.62
CA TRP A 36 5.91 9.76 2.32
C TRP A 36 6.32 11.14 2.83
N LEU A 37 6.82 11.24 4.08
CA LEU A 37 7.31 12.49 4.65
C LEU A 37 8.53 13.05 3.92
N ILE A 38 9.45 12.19 3.47
CA ILE A 38 10.60 12.60 2.66
C ILE A 38 10.11 13.26 1.36
N PHE A 39 9.21 12.61 0.63
CA PHE A 39 8.68 13.18 -0.61
C PHE A 39 7.82 14.42 -0.38
N PHE A 40 7.03 14.44 0.69
CA PHE A 40 6.25 15.61 1.08
C PHE A 40 7.16 16.82 1.36
N ALA A 41 8.27 16.61 2.07
CA ALA A 41 9.24 17.68 2.35
C ALA A 41 9.96 18.18 1.08
N MET A 42 10.17 17.31 0.10
CA MET A 42 10.79 17.68 -1.18
C MET A 42 9.85 18.48 -2.10
N ASN A 43 8.54 18.20 -2.07
CA ASN A 43 7.54 18.93 -2.86
C ASN A 43 6.21 19.07 -2.09
N PRO A 44 6.12 20.02 -1.16
CA PRO A 44 4.93 20.19 -0.33
C PRO A 44 3.72 20.66 -1.13
N GLU A 45 3.90 21.47 -2.17
CA GLU A 45 2.81 21.95 -3.01
C GLU A 45 2.14 20.78 -3.76
N GLY A 46 2.93 19.91 -4.38
CA GLY A 46 2.41 18.73 -5.10
C GLY A 46 1.69 17.74 -4.19
N PHE A 47 2.18 17.53 -2.96
CA PHE A 47 1.60 16.60 -1.99
C PHE A 47 0.49 17.20 -1.12
N SER A 48 0.30 18.51 -1.09
CA SER A 48 -0.81 19.15 -0.37
C SER A 48 -1.99 19.52 -1.27
N ASP A 49 -1.79 19.56 -2.59
CA ASP A 49 -2.83 19.88 -3.57
C ASP A 49 -3.80 18.70 -3.77
N PRO A 50 -5.11 18.86 -3.46
CA PRO A 50 -6.14 17.86 -3.73
C PRO A 50 -6.26 17.48 -5.22
N ALA A 51 -5.93 18.39 -6.15
CA ALA A 51 -6.04 18.13 -7.58
C ALA A 51 -5.04 17.05 -8.04
N THR A 52 -3.86 16.98 -7.44
CA THR A 52 -2.87 15.91 -7.69
C THR A 52 -3.47 14.54 -7.40
N TYR A 53 -4.13 14.38 -6.25
CA TYR A 53 -4.75 13.13 -5.85
C TYR A 53 -5.95 12.77 -6.72
N ALA A 54 -6.74 13.77 -7.13
CA ALA A 54 -7.84 13.59 -8.06
C ALA A 54 -7.35 13.13 -9.45
N ALA A 55 -6.26 13.71 -9.95
CA ALA A 55 -5.65 13.31 -11.22
C ALA A 55 -5.09 11.88 -11.19
N ILE A 56 -4.39 11.51 -10.11
CA ILE A 56 -3.89 10.14 -9.95
C ILE A 56 -5.05 9.16 -9.87
N THR A 57 -6.07 9.48 -9.06
CA THR A 57 -7.22 8.60 -8.84
C THR A 57 -8.16 8.54 -10.04
N SER A 58 -8.14 9.54 -10.94
CA SER A 58 -8.91 9.48 -12.18
C SER A 58 -8.24 8.60 -13.23
N VAL A 59 -6.90 8.53 -13.28
CA VAL A 59 -6.18 7.75 -14.29
C VAL A 59 -5.87 6.32 -13.83
N ALA A 60 -5.47 6.13 -12.57
CA ALA A 60 -5.00 4.85 -12.05
C ALA A 60 -6.03 3.69 -12.16
N PRO A 61 -7.35 3.88 -11.94
CA PRO A 61 -8.31 2.79 -12.07
C PRO A 61 -8.35 2.19 -13.48
N PHE A 62 -8.17 3.02 -14.51
CA PHE A 62 -8.17 2.56 -15.90
C PHE A 62 -6.97 1.67 -16.24
N THR A 63 -5.88 1.75 -15.49
CA THR A 63 -4.71 0.88 -15.67
C THR A 63 -4.71 -0.29 -14.70
N ILE A 64 -5.07 -0.07 -13.44
CA ILE A 64 -5.03 -1.11 -12.39
C ILE A 64 -6.10 -2.18 -12.61
N ILE A 65 -7.34 -1.79 -12.96
CA ILE A 65 -8.44 -2.75 -13.12
C ILE A 65 -8.12 -3.75 -14.25
N PRO A 66 -7.69 -3.32 -15.45
CA PRO A 66 -7.25 -4.25 -16.49
C PRO A 66 -5.98 -5.01 -16.10
N ALA A 67 -5.01 -4.41 -15.41
CA ALA A 67 -3.80 -5.12 -15.02
C ALA A 67 -4.10 -6.34 -14.11
N LEU A 68 -5.05 -6.19 -13.17
CA LEU A 68 -5.49 -7.27 -12.30
C LEU A 68 -6.15 -8.41 -13.07
N SER A 69 -7.06 -8.10 -14.01
CA SER A 69 -7.70 -9.14 -14.82
C SER A 69 -6.72 -9.78 -15.81
N LEU A 70 -5.84 -8.99 -16.42
CA LEU A 70 -4.85 -9.46 -17.38
C LEU A 70 -3.83 -10.40 -16.73
N THR A 71 -3.48 -10.19 -15.46
CA THR A 71 -2.58 -11.09 -14.71
C THR A 71 -3.07 -12.54 -14.76
N TYR A 72 -4.37 -12.78 -14.60
CA TYR A 72 -4.94 -14.13 -14.71
C TYR A 72 -4.81 -14.69 -16.13
N VAL A 73 -5.19 -13.90 -17.13
CA VAL A 73 -5.17 -14.30 -18.55
C VAL A 73 -3.75 -14.63 -19.02
N ILE A 74 -2.76 -13.85 -18.58
CA ILE A 74 -1.33 -14.08 -18.84
C ILE A 74 -0.87 -15.40 -18.22
N ILE A 75 -1.19 -15.62 -16.94
CA ILE A 75 -0.75 -16.83 -16.22
C ILE A 75 -1.42 -18.10 -16.80
N SER A 76 -2.67 -18.00 -17.25
CA SER A 76 -3.37 -19.08 -17.96
C SER A 76 -2.82 -19.36 -19.37
N GLY A 77 -1.95 -18.49 -19.91
CA GLY A 77 -1.38 -18.63 -21.24
C GLY A 77 -2.33 -18.29 -22.39
N GLU A 78 -3.43 -17.61 -22.09
CA GLU A 78 -4.47 -17.24 -23.07
C GLU A 78 -4.06 -16.05 -23.95
N ILE A 79 -3.09 -15.24 -23.52
CA ILE A 79 -2.50 -14.15 -24.29
C ILE A 79 -0.98 -14.29 -24.31
N ASP A 80 -0.39 -14.26 -25.51
CA ASP A 80 1.05 -14.14 -25.69
C ASP A 80 1.49 -12.67 -25.53
N LEU A 81 2.33 -12.42 -24.53
CA LEU A 81 2.87 -11.08 -24.24
C LEU A 81 3.99 -10.66 -25.20
N SER A 82 4.54 -11.58 -26.00
CA SER A 82 5.61 -11.26 -26.95
C SER A 82 5.12 -10.27 -28.03
N PHE A 83 3.89 -10.44 -28.51
CA PHE A 83 3.34 -9.61 -29.58
C PHE A 83 3.02 -8.17 -29.12
N PRO A 84 2.26 -7.93 -28.03
CA PRO A 84 2.06 -6.58 -27.50
C PRO A 84 3.38 -5.88 -27.14
N SER A 85 4.37 -6.61 -26.63
CA SER A 85 5.69 -6.06 -26.28
C SER A 85 6.45 -5.53 -27.49
N VAL A 86 6.54 -6.32 -28.56
CA VAL A 86 7.23 -5.91 -29.80
C VAL A 86 6.48 -4.78 -30.51
N MET A 87 5.15 -4.85 -30.56
CA MET A 87 4.33 -3.80 -31.18
C MET A 87 4.38 -2.49 -30.39
N ALA A 88 4.40 -2.54 -29.05
CA ALA A 88 4.54 -1.35 -28.21
C ALA A 88 5.91 -0.70 -28.37
N LEU A 89 6.99 -1.49 -28.46
CA LEU A 89 8.34 -0.97 -28.69
C LEU A 89 8.52 -0.42 -30.11
N GLY A 90 7.93 -1.07 -31.12
CA GLY A 90 8.03 -0.62 -32.51
C GLY A 90 7.13 0.57 -32.87
N GLY A 91 6.10 0.83 -32.07
CA GLY A 91 5.17 1.96 -32.25
C GLY A 91 5.54 3.22 -31.47
N TRP A 92 6.62 3.20 -30.68
CA TRP A 92 7.16 4.34 -29.94
C TRP A 92 8.39 4.89 -30.66
#